data_AF-A0A7J8EEG9-F1
#
_entry.id   AF-A0A7J8EEG9-F1
#
_cell.length_a   1.000
_cell.length_b   1.000
_cell.length_c   1.000
_cell.angle_alpha   90.00
_cell.angle_beta   90.00
_cell.angle_gamma   90.00
#
_symmetry.space_group_name_H-M   'P 1'
#
loop_
_entity.id
_entity.type
_entity.pdbx_description
1 polymer ?
#
loop_
_entity_poly.entity_id
_entity_poly.type
_entity_poly.pdbx_seq_one_letter_code
_entity_poly.pdbx_strand_id
1 'polypeptide(L)'
;MNPKRPTPRHIITKMQKVQDKERILKAAREKQLVTYKGVPIRLSADFSKETLQARREWQEILRVMKSKNLQPTLLYPAKLSFRIDGRIKSFPDKKKLKELITTKPLLYEMLKGLLEEKDKNMNKQNGNEYIAINN
;
A
#
# COMPACT_ATOMS: atom_id res chain seq x y z
N MET A 1 12.44 29.84 11.81
CA MET A 1 11.54 28.69 11.93
C MET A 1 10.19 29.17 12.44
N ASN A 2 9.07 28.64 11.97
CA ASN A 2 7.75 29.05 12.46
C ASN A 2 7.43 28.28 13.76
N PRO A 3 7.31 28.93 14.93
CA PRO A 3 7.08 28.24 16.20
C PRO A 3 5.74 27.47 16.25
N LYS A 4 4.79 27.79 15.36
CA LYS A 4 3.49 27.08 15.26
C LYS A 4 3.54 25.83 14.38
N ARG A 5 4.62 25.61 13.62
CA ARG A 5 4.78 24.46 12.70
C ARG A 5 6.22 23.97 12.70
N PRO A 6 6.55 22.97 13.55
CA PRO A 6 7.91 22.46 13.67
C PRO A 6 8.36 21.67 12.43
N THR A 7 7.42 21.17 11.60
CA THR A 7 7.71 20.40 10.39
C THR A 7 7.62 21.25 9.12
N PRO A 8 8.55 21.08 8.15
CA PRO A 8 8.44 21.69 6.82
C PRO A 8 7.15 21.30 6.09
N ARG A 9 6.66 22.17 5.19
CA ARG A 9 5.51 21.85 4.32
C ARG A 9 5.92 20.88 3.21
N HIS A 10 5.00 20.02 2.79
CA HIS A 10 5.19 19.19 1.59
C HIS A 10 5.25 20.05 0.33
N ILE A 11 6.12 19.66 -0.60
CA ILE A 11 6.23 20.24 -1.94
C ILE A 11 5.57 19.27 -2.92
N ILE A 12 4.63 19.77 -3.74
CA ILE A 12 3.96 18.98 -4.77
C ILE A 12 4.50 19.42 -6.13
N THR A 13 5.01 18.48 -6.91
CA THR A 13 5.52 18.73 -8.26
C THR A 13 4.69 17.94 -9.26
N LYS A 14 4.11 18.62 -10.25
CA LYS A 14 3.39 18.00 -11.35
C LYS A 14 4.37 17.70 -12.49
N MET A 15 4.43 16.42 -12.88
CA MET A 15 5.21 15.99 -14.05
C MET A 15 4.32 16.01 -15.30
N GLN A 16 4.91 16.31 -16.46
CA GLN A 16 4.19 16.28 -17.74
C GLN A 16 3.88 14.84 -18.18
N LYS A 17 4.81 13.91 -17.99
CA LYS A 17 4.65 12.48 -18.34
C LYS A 17 4.56 11.62 -17.08
N VAL A 18 3.58 10.72 -17.06
CA VAL A 18 3.40 9.76 -15.95
C VAL A 18 4.59 8.80 -15.84
N GLN A 19 5.19 8.42 -16.97
CA GLN A 19 6.35 7.53 -17.00
C GLN A 19 7.55 8.11 -16.23
N ASP A 20 7.79 9.42 -16.33
CA ASP A 20 8.89 10.07 -15.61
C ASP A 20 8.64 10.09 -14.10
N LYS A 21 7.40 10.38 -13.68
CA LYS A 21 6.97 10.26 -12.28
C LYS A 21 7.24 8.86 -11.74
N GLU A 22 6.87 7.82 -12.49
CA GLU A 22 7.06 6.43 -12.07
C GLU A 22 8.54 6.04 -11.99
N ARG A 23 9.36 6.46 -12.96
CA ARG A 23 10.81 6.23 -12.98
C ARG A 23 11.51 6.88 -11.79
N ILE A 24 11.20 8.15 -11.49
CA ILE A 24 11.78 8.87 -10.34
C ILE A 24 11.41 8.18 -9.02
N LEU A 25 10.14 7.82 -8.85
CA LEU A 25 9.68 7.12 -7.64
C LEU A 25 10.28 5.72 -7.52
N LYS A 26 10.52 5.02 -8.63
CA LYS A 26 11.21 3.73 -8.64
C LYS A 26 12.66 3.88 -8.19
N ALA A 27 13.41 4.80 -8.81
CA ALA A 27 14.80 5.07 -8.47
C ALA A 27 14.95 5.51 -7.00
N ALA A 28 14.03 6.33 -6.49
CA ALA A 28 14.03 6.74 -5.08
C ALA A 28 13.84 5.57 -4.12
N ARG A 29 12.98 4.59 -4.45
CA ARG A 29 12.76 3.37 -3.65
C ARG A 29 13.97 2.44 -3.68
N GLU A 30 14.58 2.26 -4.85
CA GLU A 30 15.77 1.43 -5.03
C GLU A 30 16.96 2.01 -4.27
N LYS A 31 17.13 3.34 -4.29
CA LYS A 31 18.19 4.02 -3.56
C LYS A 31 17.98 4.02 -2.04
N GLN A 32 16.72 3.90 -1.58
CA GLN A 32 16.25 3.96 -0.18
C GLN A 32 16.50 5.31 0.54
N LEU A 33 17.68 5.91 0.36
CA LEU A 33 18.10 7.19 0.91
C LEU A 33 18.31 8.21 -0.20
N VAL A 34 17.41 9.20 -0.26
CA VAL A 34 17.56 10.37 -1.15
C VAL A 34 17.94 11.56 -0.29
N THR A 35 18.98 12.30 -0.67
CA THR A 35 19.47 13.46 0.06
C THR A 35 19.44 14.72 -0.79
N TYR A 36 19.08 15.85 -0.21
CA TYR A 36 19.23 17.19 -0.79
C TYR A 36 20.11 18.03 0.12
N LYS A 37 21.25 18.51 -0.39
CA LYS A 37 22.24 19.28 0.39
C LYS A 37 22.62 18.60 1.72
N GLY A 38 22.85 17.28 1.68
CA GLY A 38 23.19 16.48 2.87
C GLY A 38 22.00 16.12 3.77
N VAL A 39 20.79 16.63 3.53
CA VAL A 39 19.60 16.33 4.34
C VAL A 39 18.77 15.23 3.70
N PRO A 40 18.38 14.16 4.42
CA PRO A 40 17.52 13.11 3.88
C PRO A 40 16.13 13.65 3.55
N ILE A 41 15.62 13.29 2.38
CA ILE A 41 14.29 13.65 1.90
C ILE A 41 13.51 12.41 1.48
N ARG A 42 12.19 12.47 1.62
CA ARG A 42 11.28 11.40 1.22
C ARG A 42 10.52 11.80 -0.04
N LEU A 43 10.62 10.98 -1.08
CA LEU A 43 9.82 11.12 -2.29
C LEU A 43 8.69 10.09 -2.27
N SER A 44 7.45 10.57 -2.31
CA SER A 44 6.25 9.74 -2.38
C SER A 44 5.29 10.27 -3.45
N ALA A 45 4.45 9.39 -3.98
CA ALA A 45 3.38 9.83 -4.88
C ALA A 45 2.29 10.53 -4.08
N ASP A 46 1.77 11.62 -4.65
CA ASP A 46 0.54 12.24 -4.17
C ASP A 46 -0.67 11.44 -4.67
N PHE A 47 -1.58 11.11 -3.74
CA PHE A 47 -2.74 10.24 -3.96
C PHE A 47 -3.98 10.86 -3.30
N SER A 48 -5.15 10.67 -3.91
CA SER A 48 -6.42 11.02 -3.26
C SER A 48 -6.64 10.21 -1.98
N LYS A 49 -7.50 10.70 -1.09
CA LYS A 49 -7.88 9.99 0.14
C LYS A 49 -8.40 8.58 -0.15
N GLU A 50 -9.25 8.43 -1.16
CA GLU A 50 -9.79 7.12 -1.58
C GLU A 50 -8.67 6.17 -2.05
N THR A 51 -7.74 6.69 -2.86
CA THR A 51 -6.61 5.90 -3.37
C THR A 51 -5.70 5.47 -2.23
N LEU A 52 -5.44 6.35 -1.26
CA LEU A 52 -4.66 6.01 -0.06
C LEU A 52 -5.32 4.90 0.75
N GLN A 53 -6.65 4.98 0.93
CA GLN A 53 -7.40 3.96 1.65
C GLN A 53 -7.32 2.59 0.94
N ALA A 54 -7.55 2.57 -0.37
CA ALA A 54 -7.40 1.35 -1.18
C ALA A 54 -5.97 0.78 -1.11
N ARG A 55 -4.94 1.63 -1.08
CA ARG A 55 -3.54 1.19 -0.92
C ARG A 55 -3.23 0.60 0.45
N ARG A 56 -3.79 1.17 1.53
CA ARG A 56 -3.66 0.63 2.90
C ARG A 56 -4.26 -0.77 2.98
N GLU A 57 -5.42 -0.92 2.38
CA GLU A 57 -6.12 -2.19 2.26
C GLU A 57 -5.29 -3.28 1.57
N TRP A 58 -4.46 -2.92 0.59
CA TRP A 58 -3.51 -3.82 -0.05
C TRP A 58 -2.25 -4.10 0.78
N GLN A 59 -1.85 -3.23 1.74
CA GLN A 59 -0.59 -3.39 2.48
C GLN A 59 -0.53 -4.70 3.25
N GLU A 60 -1.62 -5.08 3.91
CA GLU A 60 -1.68 -6.34 4.66
C GLU A 60 -1.52 -7.54 3.73
N ILE A 61 -2.23 -7.51 2.60
CA ILE A 61 -2.16 -8.54 1.56
C ILE A 61 -0.73 -8.65 1.00
N LEU A 62 -0.08 -7.52 0.74
CA LEU A 62 1.31 -7.49 0.25
C LEU A 62 2.28 -8.12 1.24
N ARG A 63 2.09 -7.88 2.55
CA ARG A 63 2.93 -8.45 3.60
C ARG A 63 2.86 -9.97 3.59
N VAL A 64 1.65 -10.53 3.58
CA VAL A 64 1.41 -11.99 3.54
C VAL A 64 1.91 -12.58 2.22
N MET A 65 1.65 -11.95 1.08
CA MET A 65 2.11 -12.46 -0.22
C MET A 65 3.64 -12.43 -0.37
N LYS A 66 4.31 -11.44 0.24
CA LYS A 66 5.79 -11.38 0.28
C LYS A 66 6.38 -12.50 1.11
N SER A 67 5.78 -12.86 2.26
CA SER A 67 6.25 -13.98 3.09
C SER A 67 6.06 -15.34 2.41
N LYS A 68 5.17 -15.43 1.41
CA LYS A 68 4.96 -16.61 0.57
C LYS A 68 5.71 -16.59 -0.76
N ASN A 69 6.69 -15.68 -0.93
CA ASN A 69 7.54 -15.56 -2.13
C ASN A 69 6.79 -15.29 -3.45
N LEU A 70 5.56 -14.74 -3.40
CA LEU A 70 4.74 -14.47 -4.61
C LEU A 70 5.17 -13.20 -5.39
N GLN A 71 6.16 -12.45 -4.86
CA GLN A 71 6.71 -11.22 -5.43
C GLN A 71 5.62 -10.21 -5.90
N PRO A 72 4.68 -9.83 -5.02
CA PRO A 72 3.59 -8.96 -5.42
C PRO A 72 4.07 -7.51 -5.64
N THR A 73 3.47 -6.85 -6.61
CA THR A 73 3.71 -5.45 -6.98
C THR A 73 2.42 -4.64 -6.88
N LEU A 74 2.49 -3.43 -6.33
CA LEU A 74 1.34 -2.51 -6.25
C LEU A 74 1.45 -1.45 -7.33
N LEU A 75 0.65 -1.60 -8.38
CA LEU A 75 0.58 -0.70 -9.52
C LEU A 75 -0.29 0.53 -9.22
N TYR A 76 -0.09 1.58 -10.01
CA TYR A 76 -0.91 2.80 -9.96
C TYR A 76 -2.34 2.53 -10.48
N PRO A 77 -3.39 3.16 -9.90
CA PRO A 77 -3.38 3.92 -8.66
C PRO A 77 -3.39 3.01 -7.41
N ALA A 78 -4.06 1.85 -7.44
CA ALA A 78 -4.10 0.87 -6.34
C ALA A 78 -4.45 -0.53 -6.85
N LYS A 79 -3.67 -1.07 -7.81
CA LYS A 79 -3.90 -2.42 -8.36
C LYS A 79 -2.82 -3.38 -7.89
N LEU A 80 -3.21 -4.51 -7.33
CA LEU A 80 -2.26 -5.55 -6.93
C LEU A 80 -1.92 -6.42 -8.14
N SER A 81 -0.65 -6.66 -8.42
CA SER A 81 -0.20 -7.61 -9.45
C SER A 81 0.79 -8.61 -8.89
N PHE A 82 0.73 -9.85 -9.38
CA PHE A 82 1.70 -10.89 -9.05
C PHE A 82 1.68 -12.00 -10.10
N ARG A 83 2.73 -12.85 -10.09
CA ARG A 83 2.89 -13.96 -11.03
C ARG A 83 2.11 -15.18 -10.56
N ILE A 84 1.26 -15.73 -11.43
CA ILE A 84 0.46 -16.93 -11.20
C ILE A 84 0.54 -17.78 -12.48
N ASP A 85 0.96 -19.03 -12.36
CA ASP A 85 1.12 -19.98 -13.47
C ASP A 85 1.92 -19.37 -14.65
N GLY A 86 3.04 -18.71 -14.34
CA GLY A 86 3.90 -18.07 -15.34
C GLY A 86 3.36 -16.77 -15.94
N ARG A 87 2.12 -16.33 -15.62
CA ARG A 87 1.53 -15.08 -16.13
C ARG A 87 1.40 -14.04 -15.02
N ILE A 88 1.68 -12.77 -15.33
CA ILE A 88 1.41 -11.66 -14.42
C ILE A 88 -0.08 -11.32 -14.53
N LYS A 89 -0.81 -11.44 -13.42
CA LYS A 89 -2.21 -10.99 -13.32
C LYS A 89 -2.29 -9.74 -12.44
N SER A 90 -3.24 -8.86 -12.76
CA SER A 90 -3.48 -7.62 -12.02
C SER A 90 -4.93 -7.55 -11.53
N PHE A 91 -5.11 -7.14 -10.28
CA PHE A 91 -6.38 -7.10 -9.56
C PHE A 91 -6.65 -5.67 -9.10
N PRO A 92 -7.73 -5.02 -9.57
CA PRO A 92 -8.09 -3.68 -9.15
C PRO A 92 -8.72 -3.64 -7.76
N ASP A 93 -9.36 -4.74 -7.35
CA ASP A 93 -10.11 -4.85 -6.11
C ASP A 93 -9.84 -6.19 -5.41
N LYS A 94 -10.18 -6.25 -4.13
CA LYS A 94 -10.06 -7.47 -3.32
C LYS A 94 -11.06 -8.55 -3.71
N LYS A 95 -12.21 -8.20 -4.28
CA LYS A 95 -13.28 -9.16 -4.61
C LYS A 95 -12.80 -10.12 -5.70
N LYS A 96 -12.24 -9.59 -6.78
CA LYS A 96 -11.61 -10.36 -7.87
C LYS A 96 -10.44 -11.19 -7.40
N LEU A 97 -9.65 -10.68 -6.44
CA LEU A 97 -8.61 -11.49 -5.82
C LEU A 97 -9.21 -12.68 -5.06
N LYS A 98 -10.26 -12.47 -4.26
CA LYS A 98 -10.94 -13.54 -3.52
C LYS A 98 -11.50 -14.61 -4.46
N GLU A 99 -12.20 -14.23 -5.52
CA GLU A 99 -12.73 -15.15 -6.54
C GLU A 99 -11.63 -16.06 -7.11
N LEU A 100 -10.46 -15.49 -7.40
CA LEU A 100 -9.32 -16.26 -7.88
C LEU A 100 -8.75 -17.21 -6.81
N ILE A 101 -8.64 -16.75 -5.56
CA ILE A 101 -8.14 -17.57 -4.45
C ILE A 101 -9.09 -18.76 -4.24
N THR A 102 -10.41 -18.54 -4.23
CA THR A 102 -11.41 -19.62 -4.07
C THR A 102 -11.38 -20.62 -5.23
N THR A 103 -11.13 -20.15 -6.45
CA THR A 103 -11.10 -21.04 -7.64
C THR A 103 -9.82 -21.89 -7.71
N LYS A 104 -8.75 -21.49 -7.04
CA LYS A 104 -7.43 -22.15 -7.15
C LYS A 104 -6.98 -22.76 -5.82
N PRO A 105 -7.01 -24.10 -5.65
CA PRO A 105 -6.72 -24.74 -4.37
C PRO A 105 -5.30 -24.45 -3.85
N LEU A 106 -4.29 -24.45 -4.73
CA LEU A 106 -2.91 -24.12 -4.33
C LEU A 106 -2.79 -22.69 -3.79
N LEU A 107 -3.50 -21.74 -4.40
CA LEU A 107 -3.47 -20.34 -3.98
C LEU A 107 -4.30 -20.13 -2.70
N TYR A 108 -5.40 -20.87 -2.55
CA TYR A 108 -6.20 -20.91 -1.33
C TYR A 108 -5.37 -21.34 -0.14
N GLU A 109 -4.67 -22.47 -0.21
CA GLU A 109 -3.84 -22.96 0.91
C GLU A 109 -2.74 -21.98 1.32
N MET A 110 -2.15 -21.27 0.35
CA MET A 110 -1.11 -20.27 0.61
C MET A 110 -1.66 -19.01 1.27
N LEU A 111 -2.92 -18.63 1.00
CA LEU A 111 -3.51 -17.35 1.38
C LEU A 111 -4.76 -17.48 2.27
N LYS A 112 -5.10 -18.67 2.77
CA LYS A 112 -6.29 -18.89 3.62
C LYS A 112 -6.33 -18.02 4.87
N GLY A 113 -5.18 -17.79 5.50
CA GLY A 113 -5.07 -16.86 6.63
C GLY A 113 -5.47 -15.42 6.30
N LEU A 114 -5.37 -15.01 5.03
CA LEU A 114 -5.84 -13.70 4.55
C LEU A 114 -7.38 -13.63 4.47
N LEU A 115 -8.04 -14.77 4.24
CA LEU A 115 -9.49 -14.85 4.06
C LEU A 115 -10.23 -14.92 5.41
N GLU A 116 -9.62 -15.55 6.42
CA GLU A 116 -10.20 -15.83 7.74
C GLU A 116 -10.15 -14.64 8.73
N GLU A 117 -9.28 -13.65 8.52
CA GLU A 117 -9.09 -12.54 9.47
C GLU A 117 -10.25 -11.52 9.56
N LYS A 118 -11.26 -11.59 8.68
CA LYS A 118 -12.35 -10.61 8.67
C LYS A 118 -13.43 -10.83 9.73
N ASP A 119 -13.60 -12.05 10.24
CA ASP A 119 -14.64 -12.32 11.24
C ASP A 119 -14.25 -11.83 12.64
N LYS A 120 -12.96 -11.59 12.91
CA LYS A 120 -12.49 -11.05 14.20
C LYS A 120 -12.47 -9.51 14.26
N ASN A 121 -12.46 -8.82 13.13
CA ASN A 121 -12.31 -7.35 13.10
C ASN A 121 -13.64 -6.57 13.08
N MET A 122 -14.80 -7.22 12.94
CA MET A 122 -16.10 -6.57 13.23
C MET A 122 -16.39 -6.42 14.73
N ASN A 123 -15.71 -7.18 15.60
CA ASN A 123 -15.86 -7.07 17.07
C ASN A 123 -14.91 -6.07 17.75
N LYS A 124 -14.09 -5.33 17.00
CA LYS A 124 -13.16 -4.33 17.57
C LYS A 124 -13.52 -2.86 17.29
N GLN A 125 -14.58 -2.59 16.52
CA GLN A 125 -15.02 -1.22 16.24
C GLN A 125 -16.11 -0.69 17.20
N ASN A 126 -16.62 -1.51 18.12
CA ASN A 126 -17.60 -1.08 19.13
C ASN A 126 -16.99 -0.76 20.51
N GLY A 127 -15.66 -0.56 20.59
CA GLY A 127 -14.96 -0.54 21.89
C GLY A 127 -14.21 0.74 22.26
N ASN A 128 -14.15 1.78 21.40
CA ASN A 128 -13.39 3.00 21.70
C ASN A 128 -14.20 4.26 21.31
N GLU A 129 -15.38 4.43 21.89
CA GLU A 129 -15.90 5.75 22.23
C GLU A 129 -15.60 5.98 23.72
N TYR A 130 -15.22 7.21 24.06
CA TYR A 130 -14.85 7.72 25.39
C TYR A 130 -13.50 7.24 25.95
N ILE A 131 -12.47 8.08 25.85
CA ILE A 131 -11.95 8.79 27.03
C ILE A 131 -11.47 10.18 26.58
N ALA A 132 -12.18 11.21 27.02
CA ALA A 132 -11.71 12.57 27.02
C ALA A 132 -10.79 12.82 28.23
N ILE A 133 -10.15 14.00 28.22
CA ILE A 133 -9.66 14.80 29.36
C ILE A 133 -8.17 14.62 29.80
N ASN A 134 -7.43 15.76 29.72
CA ASN A 134 -6.20 16.23 30.42
C ASN A 134 -4.84 15.56 30.09
N ASN A 135 -3.70 16.25 30.01
CA ASN A 135 -3.22 17.54 30.55
C ASN A 135 -2.64 18.45 29.44
#